data_AF-A8AQZ6-F1
#
_entry.id   AF-A8AQZ6-F1
#
_cell.length_a   1.000
_cell.length_b   1.000
_cell.length_c   1.000
_cell.angle_alpha   90.00
_cell.angle_beta   90.00
_cell.angle_gamma   90.00
#
_symmetry.space_group_name_H-M   'P 1'
#
loop_
_entity.id
_entity.type
_entity.pdbx_description
1 polymer ?
#
loop_
_entity_poly.entity_id
_entity_poly.type
_entity_poly.pdbx_seq_one_letter_code
_entity_poly.pdbx_strand_id
1 'polypeptide(L)' 'MQILLSSSHSTEDLQKVVFCFESMEYLETGDNASRLAGNTPFIIDKDSGEIFDLGTAWPLEKYLKDYEESKKARS' A
#
# COMPACT_ATOMS: atom_id res chain seq x y z
N MET A 1 13.85 16.46 -1.94
CA MET A 1 13.12 15.30 -1.37
C MET A 1 12.77 14.35 -2.50
N GLN A 2 13.38 13.16 -2.52
CA GLN A 2 13.06 12.09 -3.46
C GLN A 2 12.20 11.05 -2.72
N ILE A 3 11.08 10.65 -3.32
CA ILE A 3 10.14 9.66 -2.76
C ILE A 3 10.31 8.38 -3.57
N LEU A 4 10.44 7.25 -2.88
CA LEU A 4 10.46 5.93 -3.50
C LEU A 4 9.10 5.25 -3.33
N LEU A 5 8.54 4.82 -4.45
CA LEU A 5 7.40 3.92 -4.45
C LEU A 5 7.90 2.48 -4.35
N SER A 6 7.44 1.75 -3.34
CA SER A 6 7.79 0.34 -3.13
C SER A 6 6.52 -0.50 -3.05
N SER A 7 6.49 -1.63 -3.76
CA SER A 7 5.45 -2.63 -3.58
C SER A 7 5.81 -3.50 -2.37
N SER A 8 4.93 -3.57 -1.38
CA SER A 8 5.21 -4.26 -0.12
C SER A 8 4.72 -5.71 -0.13
N HIS A 9 3.63 -6.00 -0.86
CA HIS A 9 3.01 -7.31 -0.91
C HIS A 9 2.44 -7.57 -2.32
N SER A 10 2.95 -8.62 -2.97
CA SER A 10 2.35 -9.26 -4.14
C SER A 10 2.40 -10.76 -3.90
N THR A 11 1.27 -11.38 -3.63
CA THR A 11 1.17 -12.85 -3.68
C THR A 11 0.66 -13.23 -5.06
N GLU A 12 1.13 -14.35 -5.59
CA GLU A 12 0.68 -14.88 -6.89
C GLU A 12 -0.82 -15.24 -6.86
N ASP A 13 -1.34 -15.61 -5.69
CA ASP A 13 -2.75 -15.91 -5.42
C ASP A 13 -3.66 -14.67 -5.37
N LEU A 14 -3.12 -13.48 -5.06
CA LEU A 14 -3.92 -12.26 -4.97
C LEU A 14 -3.72 -11.42 -6.23
N GLN A 15 -4.82 -11.24 -6.97
CA GLN A 15 -4.96 -10.32 -8.10
C GLN A 15 -4.89 -8.84 -7.66
N LYS A 16 -3.91 -8.48 -6.82
CA LYS A 16 -3.68 -7.14 -6.28
C LYS A 16 -2.20 -6.87 -6.03
N VAL A 17 -1.80 -5.61 -6.05
CA VAL A 17 -0.46 -5.15 -5.59
C VAL A 17 -0.66 -4.05 -4.56
N VAL A 18 0.00 -4.16 -3.40
CA VAL A 18 -0.03 -3.14 -2.35
C VAL A 18 1.22 -2.28 -2.45
N PHE A 19 1.03 -0.96 -2.48
CA PHE A 19 2.11 0.01 -2.53
C PHE A 19 2.18 0.84 -1.25
N CYS A 20 3.41 1.08 -0.82
CA CYS A 20 3.77 2.06 0.21
C CYS A 20 4.86 2.98 -0.34
N PHE A 21 4.99 4.17 0.21
CA PHE A 21 6.02 5.12 -0.21
C PHE A 21 6.75 5.73 0.98
N GLU A 22 8.04 5.99 0.80
CA GLU A 22 8.88 6.57 1.85
C GLU A 22 9.97 7.46 1.24
N SER A 23 10.55 8.36 2.04
CA SER A 23 11.67 9.17 1.56
C SER A 23 12.92 8.31 1.38
N MET A 24 13.62 8.54 0.26
CA MET A 24 14.91 7.86 0.02
C MET A 24 15.92 8.16 1.12
N GLU A 25 15.96 9.40 1.59
CA GLU A 25 16.87 9.83 2.65
C GLU A 25 16.64 9.04 3.95
N TYR A 26 15.39 8.80 4.35
CA TYR A 26 15.11 7.94 5.51
C TYR A 26 15.50 6.49 5.25
N LEU A 27 15.21 5.94 4.06
CA LEU A 27 15.56 4.56 3.73
C LEU A 27 17.09 4.33 3.71
N GLU A 28 17.86 5.33 3.28
CA GLU A 28 19.32 5.25 3.20
C GLU A 28 20.02 5.55 4.53
N THR A 29 19.52 6.52 5.29
CA THR A 29 20.21 7.05 6.49
C THR A 29 19.59 6.61 7.81
N GLY A 30 18.32 6.24 7.81
CA GLY A 30 17.53 6.01 9.02
C GLY A 30 17.15 7.26 9.81
N ASP A 31 17.41 8.47 9.29
CA ASP A 31 17.08 9.72 9.98
C ASP A 31 15.56 9.90 10.08
N ASN A 32 15.04 9.84 11.32
CA ASN A 32 13.61 10.00 11.58
C ASN A 32 13.08 11.37 11.17
N ALA A 33 13.92 12.41 11.13
CA ALA A 33 13.51 13.73 10.66
C ALA A 33 13.14 13.74 9.16
N SER A 34 13.66 12.77 8.41
CA SER A 34 13.43 12.62 6.98
C SER A 34 12.23 11.74 6.65
N ARG A 35 11.56 11.13 7.64
CA ARG A 35 10.39 10.27 7.41
C ARG A 35 9.22 11.06 6.85
N LEU A 36 8.52 10.46 5.88
CA LEU A 36 7.26 11.00 5.40
C LEU A 36 6.16 10.78 6.42
N ALA A 37 5.51 11.88 6.83
CA ALA A 37 4.27 11.81 7.60
C ALA A 37 3.12 11.42 6.68
N GLY A 38 2.26 10.48 7.12
CA GLY A 38 1.03 10.12 6.40
C GLY A 38 1.21 9.18 5.22
N ASN A 39 2.21 8.28 5.25
CA ASN A 39 2.29 7.16 4.30
C ASN A 39 1.01 6.31 4.39
N THR A 40 0.14 6.49 3.40
CA THR A 40 -1.13 5.80 3.30
C THR A 40 -1.01 4.79 2.17
N PRO A 41 -1.09 3.48 2.48
CA PRO A 41 -0.96 2.46 1.45
C PRO A 41 -2.16 2.49 0.50
N PHE A 42 -1.95 2.00 -0.72
CA PHE A 42 -3.01 1.84 -1.71
C PHE A 42 -2.85 0.52 -2.47
N ILE A 43 -3.94 0.05 -3.07
CA ILE A 43 -4.01 -1.19 -3.85
C ILE A 43 -4.21 -0.84 -5.32
N ILE A 44 -3.52 -1.56 -6.20
CA ILE A 44 -3.89 -1.66 -7.62
C ILE A 44 -4.51 -3.04 -7.84
N ASP A 45 -5.77 -3.08 -8.29
CA ASP A 45 -6.41 -4.32 -8.72
C ASP A 45 -5.82 -4.77 -10.07
N LYS A 46 -5.35 -6.01 -10.16
CA LYS A 46 -4.69 -6.50 -11.38
C LYS A 46 -5.67 -6.78 -12.51
N ASP A 47 -6.95 -7.00 -12.24
CA ASP A 47 -7.95 -7.33 -13.25
C ASP A 47 -8.61 -6.07 -13.82
N SER A 48 -9.01 -5.14 -12.95
CA SER A 48 -9.68 -3.90 -13.37
C SER A 48 -8.73 -2.73 -13.62
N GLY A 49 -7.52 -2.76 -13.04
CA GLY A 49 -6.60 -1.62 -13.03
C GLY A 49 -7.03 -0.49 -12.09
N GLU A 50 -8.10 -0.67 -11.31
CA GLU A 50 -8.58 0.33 -10.36
C GLU A 50 -7.63 0.51 -9.18
N ILE A 51 -7.58 1.74 -8.67
CA ILE A 51 -6.82 2.11 -7.48
C ILE A 51 -7.76 2.21 -6.29
N PHE A 52 -7.40 1.56 -5.18
CA PHE A 52 -8.13 1.63 -3.92
C PHE A 52 -7.22 2.21 -2.84
N ASP A 53 -7.54 3.42 -2.39
CA ASP A 53 -6.87 4.04 -1.25
C ASP A 53 -7.23 3.32 0.05
N LEU A 54 -6.24 3.08 0.90
CA LEU A 54 -6.47 2.54 2.24
C LEU A 54 -6.41 3.66 3.28
N GLY A 55 -6.69 3.32 4.54
CA GLY A 55 -6.54 4.27 5.65
C GLY A 55 -5.27 3.99 6.46
N THR A 56 -5.02 4.82 7.46
CA THR A 56 -3.98 4.61 8.48
C THR A 56 -4.57 4.35 9.88
N ALA A 57 -5.90 4.30 10.00
CA ALA A 57 -6.60 4.08 11.26
C ALA A 57 -6.51 2.65 11.84
N TRP A 58 -6.11 1.67 11.02
CA TRP A 58 -6.09 0.24 11.35
C TRP A 58 -4.82 -0.41 10.77
N PRO A 59 -4.42 -1.60 11.25
CA PRO A 59 -3.36 -2.38 10.62
C PRO A 59 -3.69 -2.71 9.15
N LEU A 60 -2.66 -2.83 8.32
CA LEU A 60 -2.79 -3.06 6.87
C LEU A 60 -3.63 -4.31 6.57
N GLU A 61 -3.44 -5.37 7.36
CA GLU A 61 -4.14 -6.66 7.21
C GLU A 61 -5.66 -6.50 7.26
N LYS A 62 -6.16 -5.56 8.07
CA LYS A 62 -7.59 -5.29 8.14
C LYS A 62 -8.11 -4.76 6.80
N TYR A 63 -7.42 -3.76 6.23
CA TYR A 63 -7.81 -3.18 4.95
C TYR A 63 -7.70 -4.17 3.80
N LEU A 64 -6.67 -5.03 3.83
CA LEU A 64 -6.51 -6.08 2.81
C LEU A 64 -7.64 -7.10 2.86
N LYS A 65 -8.10 -7.46 4.07
CA LYS A 65 -9.25 -8.34 4.26
C LYS A 65 -10.55 -7.68 3.79
N ASP A 66 -10.80 -6.44 4.20
CA ASP A 66 -11.99 -5.67 3.80
C ASP A 66 -12.04 -5.56 2.25
N TYR A 67 -10.88 -5.30 1.62
CA TYR A 67 -10.75 -5.27 0.16
C TYR A 67 -11.15 -6.61 -0.48
N GLU A 68 -10.62 -7.72 0.01
CA GLU A 68 -10.92 -9.06 -0.53
C GLU A 68 -12.39 -9.42 -0.40
N GLU A 69 -13.01 -9.11 0.73
CA GLU A 69 -14.45 -9.31 0.96
C GLU A 69 -15.27 -8.45 -0.02
N SER A 70 -14.89 -7.18 -0.20
CA SER A 70 -15.56 -6.30 -1.17
C SER A 70 -15.41 -6.78 -2.62
N LYS A 71 -14.26 -7.35 -3.00
CA LYS A 71 -14.02 -7.85 -4.36
C LYS A 71 -14.88 -9.08 -4.65
N LYS A 72 -14.96 -10.02 -3.69
CA LYS A 72 -15.83 -11.21 -3.78
C LYS A 72 -17.30 -10.83 -3.93
N ALA A 73 -17.76 -9.78 -3.25
CA ALA A 73 -19.16 -9.31 -3.37
C ALA A 73 -19.48 -8.65 -4.72
N ARG A 74 -18.45 -8.22 -5.48
CA ARG A 74 -18.58 -7.59 -6.81
C ARG A 74 -18.43 -8.58 -7.97
N SER A 75 -18.02 -9.82 -7.67
CA SER A 75 -17.77 -10.91 -8.63
C SER A 75 -19.02 -11.78 -8.80
#